data_AF-A0A6G7P9U6-F1
#
_entry.id   AF-A0A6G7P9U6-F1
#
_cell.length_a   1.000
_cell.length_b   1.000
_cell.length_c   1.000
_cell.angle_alpha   90.00
_cell.angle_beta   90.00
_cell.angle_gamma   90.00
#
_symmetry.space_group_name_H-M   'P 1'
#
loop_
_entity.id
_entity.type
_entity.pdbx_description
1 polymer ?
#
loop_
_entity_poly.entity_id
_entity_poly.type
_entity_poly.pdbx_seq_one_letter_code
_entity_poly.pdbx_strand_id
1 'polypeptide(L)'
;MTDDQHDHDEEPEETAEPDGEQEPEAQKNDEQEPAQPRRLTIGELAEEFQQATGRPAPGIATPGIFAATEAFRRAFDSPFQRMLRELPAVQLFPNAGLAARLQGLFPMQENTIGAAVRASMQSQSVLSNLDLRHLMPGGILSRNEALRLAGSTLWERLQELDPENWRGERLRRLDMLTVMEEGIPLVWTPPADVIHDLLDAPDAPARRKVLEQQAAAVLEHCRTVLTDVHRHDLTAEVGFLNDCLDSINSGKHAAAQVLASSVLDTVLRAMVRADTSLQNSQGGFNFKVLAAQLPKATPDTLVGQFRAYCINTSIHKAYEPYFGPPVPEEYNRHATAHAAGPTQITLANALAAVMLAVGLLRELEETQRPLSPAG
;
A
#
# COMPACT_ATOMS: atom_id res chain seq x y z
N MET A 1 18.63 36.23 55.98
CA MET A 1 19.29 37.47 55.50
C MET A 1 20.24 37.02 54.42
N THR A 2 19.93 37.11 53.13
CA THR A 2 19.08 38.00 52.32
C THR A 2 18.67 37.19 51.08
N ASP A 3 17.38 36.99 50.80
CA ASP A 3 16.58 37.73 49.80
C ASP A 3 17.38 38.34 48.65
N ASP A 4 17.13 37.84 47.44
CA ASP A 4 17.24 38.59 46.19
C ASP A 4 16.21 38.03 45.20
N GLN A 5 15.09 38.75 45.11
CA GLN A 5 14.13 38.71 44.02
C GLN A 5 14.71 39.51 42.84
N HIS A 6 14.53 39.03 41.62
CA HIS A 6 14.68 39.85 40.41
C HIS A 6 13.37 39.82 39.66
N ASP A 7 12.64 40.92 39.81
CA ASP A 7 11.57 41.36 38.93
C ASP A 7 12.19 41.84 37.62
N HIS A 8 11.64 41.38 36.49
CA HIS A 8 11.84 42.00 35.19
C HIS A 8 10.49 42.56 34.73
N ASP A 9 10.41 43.89 34.78
CA ASP A 9 9.38 44.71 34.15
C ASP A 9 9.50 44.62 32.62
N GLU A 10 8.42 44.23 31.94
CA GLU A 10 8.21 44.45 30.52
C GLU A 10 6.96 45.33 30.31
N GLU A 11 7.17 46.49 29.70
CA GLU A 11 6.18 47.44 29.18
C GLU A 11 6.74 47.99 27.84
N PRO A 12 5.92 48.56 26.93
CA PRO A 12 4.99 47.87 26.05
C PRO A 12 5.22 48.20 24.55
N GLU A 13 4.37 47.59 23.72
CA GLU A 13 4.23 47.72 22.25
C GLU A 13 4.20 49.16 21.71
N GLU A 14 4.81 49.39 20.53
CA GLU A 14 4.23 50.28 19.51
C GLU A 14 4.78 50.06 18.08
N THR A 15 3.82 50.05 17.14
CA THR A 15 3.88 50.42 15.71
C THR A 15 4.58 49.51 14.69
N ALA A 16 3.83 48.99 13.71
CA ALA A 16 3.67 49.63 12.39
C ALA A 16 2.87 48.74 11.42
N GLU A 17 1.74 49.25 10.93
CA GLU A 17 1.06 48.75 9.72
C GLU A 17 1.88 49.06 8.46
N PRO A 18 1.75 48.25 7.40
CA PRO A 18 1.86 48.77 6.05
C PRO A 18 0.57 48.56 5.24
N ASP A 19 0.16 49.66 4.64
CA ASP A 19 -0.79 49.77 3.52
C ASP A 19 -0.45 48.81 2.37
N GLY A 20 -1.51 48.34 1.70
CA GLY A 20 -1.47 47.27 0.72
C GLY A 20 -1.07 47.67 -0.70
N GLU A 21 -1.14 46.67 -1.59
CA GLU A 21 -1.39 46.83 -3.03
C GLU A 21 -1.56 45.46 -3.72
N GLN A 22 -2.77 45.25 -4.25
CA GLN A 22 -3.13 44.63 -5.55
C GLN A 22 -2.81 43.13 -5.82
N GLU A 23 -3.86 42.31 -5.68
CA GLU A 23 -3.99 41.01 -6.36
C GLU A 23 -4.31 41.19 -7.86
N PRO A 24 -3.71 40.39 -8.78
CA PRO A 24 -4.07 40.43 -10.19
C PRO A 24 -5.30 39.55 -10.49
N GLU A 25 -6.22 40.10 -11.28
CA GLU A 25 -7.41 39.44 -11.81
C GLU A 25 -7.08 38.13 -12.56
N ALA A 26 -7.69 37.04 -12.12
CA ALA A 26 -7.67 35.76 -12.82
C ALA A 26 -8.60 35.80 -14.06
N GLN A 27 -8.00 35.62 -15.24
CA GLN A 27 -8.69 35.43 -16.51
C GLN A 27 -9.53 34.13 -16.47
N LYS A 28 -10.84 34.26 -16.68
CA LYS A 28 -11.73 33.14 -17.01
C LYS A 28 -11.40 32.62 -18.40
N ASN A 29 -10.79 31.44 -18.46
CA ASN A 29 -10.76 30.64 -19.69
C ASN A 29 -12.03 29.78 -19.73
N ASP A 30 -12.87 30.02 -20.73
CA ASP A 30 -13.97 29.15 -21.12
C ASP A 30 -13.40 27.81 -21.63
N GLU A 31 -13.48 26.77 -20.80
CA GLU A 31 -13.27 25.39 -21.24
C GLU A 31 -14.51 24.90 -22.00
N GLN A 32 -14.37 24.73 -23.32
CA GLN A 32 -15.32 24.00 -24.15
C GLN A 32 -15.32 22.51 -23.78
N GLU A 33 -16.48 21.99 -23.40
CA GLU A 33 -16.75 20.55 -23.21
C GLU A 33 -16.30 19.72 -24.43
N PRO A 34 -15.52 18.64 -24.26
CA PRO A 34 -15.18 17.74 -25.35
C PRO A 34 -16.40 16.90 -25.75
N ALA A 35 -16.72 16.91 -27.04
CA ALA A 35 -17.83 16.16 -27.63
C ALA A 35 -17.75 14.65 -27.33
N GLN A 36 -18.86 14.08 -26.85
CA GLN A 36 -18.96 12.66 -26.55
C GLN A 36 -18.75 11.79 -27.80
N PRO A 37 -18.01 10.66 -27.71
CA PRO A 37 -17.75 9.79 -28.85
C PRO A 37 -19.01 9.04 -29.30
N ARG A 38 -19.32 9.13 -30.60
CA ARG A 38 -20.45 8.44 -31.25
C ARG A 38 -20.23 6.92 -31.25
N ARG A 39 -21.20 6.14 -30.76
CA ARG A 39 -21.19 4.67 -30.87
C ARG A 39 -21.53 4.24 -32.28
N LEU A 40 -20.63 3.48 -32.92
CA LEU A 40 -20.86 2.88 -34.24
C LEU A 40 -21.76 1.64 -34.11
N THR A 41 -22.65 1.49 -35.06
CA THR A 41 -23.49 0.31 -35.23
C THR A 41 -22.67 -0.87 -35.76
N ILE A 42 -23.18 -2.09 -35.57
CA ILE A 42 -22.53 -3.32 -36.06
C ILE A 42 -22.32 -3.30 -37.58
N GLY A 43 -23.20 -2.60 -38.32
CA GLY A 43 -23.05 -2.39 -39.76
C GLY A 43 -21.87 -1.46 -40.11
N GLU A 44 -21.73 -0.35 -39.39
CA GLU A 44 -20.62 0.60 -39.59
C GLU A 44 -19.25 -0.04 -39.24
N LEU A 45 -19.20 -0.90 -38.21
CA LEU A 45 -18.00 -1.67 -37.87
C LEU A 45 -17.61 -2.71 -38.93
N ALA A 46 -18.59 -3.31 -39.59
CA ALA A 46 -18.34 -4.26 -40.68
C ALA A 46 -17.81 -3.55 -41.94
N GLU A 47 -18.29 -2.34 -42.23
CA GLU A 47 -17.78 -1.50 -43.32
C GLU A 47 -16.36 -1.00 -43.05
N GLU A 48 -16.05 -0.53 -41.84
CA GLU A 48 -14.69 -0.12 -41.47
C GLU A 48 -13.71 -1.29 -41.56
N PHE A 49 -14.11 -2.48 -41.11
CA PHE A 49 -13.29 -3.69 -41.24
C PHE A 49 -12.99 -4.03 -42.71
N GLN A 50 -14.00 -3.92 -43.57
CA GLN A 50 -13.82 -4.19 -45.00
C GLN A 50 -12.97 -3.11 -45.70
N GLN A 51 -13.09 -1.84 -45.31
CA GLN A 51 -12.23 -0.77 -45.81
C GLN A 51 -10.77 -0.95 -45.36
N ALA A 52 -10.53 -1.31 -44.10
CA ALA A 52 -9.18 -1.47 -43.55
C ALA A 52 -8.45 -2.72 -44.09
N THR A 53 -9.20 -3.77 -44.44
CA THR A 53 -8.60 -5.08 -44.77
C THR A 53 -8.86 -5.57 -46.20
N GLY A 54 -9.76 -4.91 -46.94
CA GLY A 54 -10.15 -5.29 -48.29
C GLY A 54 -10.91 -6.63 -48.39
N ARG A 55 -11.42 -7.16 -47.26
CA ARG A 55 -12.09 -8.47 -47.18
C ARG A 55 -13.46 -8.38 -46.50
N PRO A 56 -14.46 -9.19 -46.90
CA PRO A 56 -15.76 -9.20 -46.25
C PRO A 56 -15.69 -9.79 -44.84
N ALA A 57 -16.49 -9.25 -43.91
CA ALA A 57 -16.55 -9.74 -42.53
C ALA A 57 -17.10 -11.20 -42.48
N PRO A 58 -16.50 -12.09 -41.68
CA PRO A 58 -16.88 -13.51 -41.66
C PRO A 58 -18.30 -13.73 -41.08
N GLY A 59 -19.14 -14.43 -41.84
CA GLY A 59 -20.54 -14.71 -41.52
C GLY A 59 -20.74 -15.77 -40.42
N ILE A 60 -21.71 -15.55 -39.54
CA ILE A 60 -22.04 -16.38 -38.39
C ILE A 60 -23.16 -17.37 -38.76
N ALA A 61 -22.86 -18.68 -38.88
CA ALA A 61 -23.82 -19.78 -38.64
C ALA A 61 -23.22 -21.19 -38.81
N THR A 62 -22.98 -21.93 -37.70
CA THR A 62 -23.27 -23.40 -37.58
C THR A 62 -23.16 -23.89 -36.12
N PRO A 63 -23.98 -24.86 -35.64
CA PRO A 63 -24.20 -25.11 -34.20
C PRO A 63 -23.20 -26.04 -33.49
N GLY A 64 -22.17 -26.55 -34.16
CA GLY A 64 -21.23 -27.53 -33.58
C GLY A 64 -20.02 -26.93 -32.85
N ILE A 65 -19.83 -25.60 -32.94
CA ILE A 65 -18.63 -24.92 -32.42
C ILE A 65 -18.78 -24.54 -30.94
N PHE A 66 -20.01 -24.40 -30.42
CA PHE A 66 -20.27 -23.84 -29.08
C PHE A 66 -19.56 -24.58 -27.93
N ALA A 67 -19.46 -25.92 -27.95
CA ALA A 67 -18.82 -26.66 -26.87
C ALA A 67 -17.28 -26.56 -26.88
N ALA A 68 -16.66 -26.49 -28.07
CA ALA A 68 -15.22 -26.29 -28.20
C ALA A 68 -14.83 -24.82 -27.95
N THR A 69 -15.69 -23.87 -28.33
CA THR A 69 -15.48 -22.45 -27.99
C THR A 69 -15.70 -22.14 -26.53
N GLU A 70 -16.55 -22.84 -25.77
CA GLU A 70 -16.69 -22.56 -24.33
C GLU A 70 -15.43 -22.97 -23.54
N ALA A 71 -14.82 -24.11 -23.90
CA ALA A 71 -13.57 -24.58 -23.30
C ALA A 71 -12.36 -23.74 -23.76
N PHE A 72 -12.33 -23.35 -25.04
CA PHE A 72 -11.30 -22.47 -25.59
C PHE A 72 -11.44 -21.02 -25.07
N ARG A 73 -12.67 -20.54 -24.86
CA ARG A 73 -12.98 -19.24 -24.24
C ARG A 73 -12.63 -19.25 -22.77
N ARG A 74 -12.91 -20.31 -22.00
CA ARG A 74 -12.45 -20.44 -20.60
C ARG A 74 -10.91 -20.54 -20.48
N ALA A 75 -10.24 -21.12 -21.47
CA ALA A 75 -8.77 -21.17 -21.51
C ALA A 75 -8.13 -19.82 -21.89
N PHE A 76 -8.81 -19.00 -22.70
CA PHE A 76 -8.36 -17.66 -23.11
C PHE A 76 -8.88 -16.50 -22.25
N ASP A 77 -9.89 -16.72 -21.40
CA ASP A 77 -10.37 -15.78 -20.37
C ASP A 77 -9.60 -15.95 -19.04
N SER A 78 -8.31 -16.28 -19.08
CA SER A 78 -7.52 -16.38 -17.86
C SER A 78 -7.30 -14.97 -17.25
N PRO A 79 -7.29 -14.84 -15.92
CA PRO A 79 -7.06 -13.57 -15.22
C PRO A 79 -5.81 -12.83 -15.71
N PHE A 80 -4.80 -13.59 -16.12
CA PHE A 80 -3.54 -13.11 -16.66
C PHE A 80 -3.70 -12.29 -17.96
N GLN A 81 -4.60 -12.67 -18.86
CA GLN A 81 -4.79 -11.93 -20.12
C GLN A 81 -5.62 -10.65 -19.95
N ARG A 82 -6.48 -10.56 -18.92
CA ARG A 82 -7.19 -9.30 -18.61
C ARG A 82 -6.25 -8.28 -18.00
N MET A 83 -5.36 -8.73 -17.11
CA MET A 83 -4.27 -7.90 -16.60
C MET A 83 -3.36 -7.37 -17.72
N LEU A 84 -3.04 -8.19 -18.73
CA LEU A 84 -2.24 -7.75 -19.89
C LEU A 84 -2.96 -6.74 -20.80
N ARG A 85 -4.30 -6.64 -20.77
CA ARG A 85 -5.08 -5.65 -21.53
C ARG A 85 -5.29 -4.33 -20.80
N GLU A 86 -5.15 -4.32 -19.48
CA GLU A 86 -5.33 -3.12 -18.66
C GLU A 86 -4.02 -2.41 -18.31
N LEU A 87 -2.89 -2.91 -18.80
CA LEU A 87 -1.64 -2.15 -18.81
C LEU A 87 -1.76 -1.00 -19.85
N PRO A 88 -1.54 0.27 -19.47
CA PRO A 88 -1.51 1.35 -20.44
C PRO A 88 -0.35 1.10 -21.40
N ALA A 89 -0.67 1.04 -22.69
CA ALA A 89 0.30 0.92 -23.78
C ALA A 89 1.12 2.22 -23.90
N VAL A 90 2.07 2.46 -22.99
CA VAL A 90 3.01 3.59 -23.09
C VAL A 90 4.41 3.14 -22.71
N GLN A 91 5.26 3.07 -23.74
CA GLN A 91 6.72 3.18 -23.72
C GLN A 91 7.53 2.06 -23.03
N LEU A 92 7.57 0.87 -23.66
CA LEU A 92 8.64 -0.09 -23.38
C LEU A 92 9.89 0.02 -24.29
N PHE A 93 9.90 0.85 -25.34
CA PHE A 93 11.08 0.93 -26.23
C PHE A 93 11.24 2.30 -26.91
N PRO A 94 12.29 3.10 -26.60
CA PRO A 94 12.53 4.36 -27.30
C PRO A 94 13.33 4.22 -28.62
N ASN A 95 13.67 3.00 -29.06
CA ASN A 95 14.51 2.81 -30.25
C ASN A 95 13.72 2.23 -31.44
N ALA A 96 13.42 3.09 -32.41
CA ALA A 96 12.69 2.81 -33.66
C ALA A 96 13.34 1.79 -34.62
N GLY A 97 14.38 1.06 -34.22
CA GLY A 97 15.08 0.10 -35.08
C GLY A 97 14.53 -1.33 -35.05
N LEU A 98 13.72 -1.68 -34.04
CA LEU A 98 13.33 -3.09 -33.80
C LEU A 98 12.00 -3.47 -34.50
N ALA A 99 11.08 -2.52 -34.61
CA ALA A 99 9.84 -2.70 -35.38
C ALA A 99 10.09 -2.92 -36.88
N ALA A 100 11.08 -2.20 -37.45
CA ALA A 100 11.49 -2.37 -38.84
C ALA A 100 12.20 -3.70 -39.14
N ARG A 101 12.79 -4.35 -38.12
CA ARG A 101 13.43 -5.66 -38.25
C ARG A 101 12.47 -6.83 -38.05
N LEU A 102 11.32 -6.62 -37.43
CA LEU A 102 10.32 -7.67 -37.16
C LEU A 102 9.30 -7.85 -38.30
N GLN A 103 9.16 -6.89 -39.22
CA GLN A 103 8.24 -7.00 -40.36
C GLN A 103 8.73 -7.96 -41.49
N GLY A 104 9.98 -8.43 -41.45
CA GLY A 104 10.57 -9.22 -42.53
C GLY A 104 10.72 -10.73 -42.27
N LEU A 105 10.27 -11.26 -41.13
CA LEU A 105 10.60 -12.63 -40.72
C LEU A 105 9.39 -13.43 -40.22
N PHE A 106 8.60 -13.93 -41.16
CA PHE A 106 8.00 -15.26 -41.06
C PHE A 106 8.06 -15.91 -42.47
N PRO A 107 8.38 -17.21 -42.59
CA PRO A 107 8.32 -18.25 -41.55
C PRO A 107 9.68 -18.94 -41.32
N MET A 108 10.15 -19.05 -40.06
CA MET A 108 11.24 -19.99 -39.73
C MET A 108 11.14 -20.54 -38.30
N GLN A 109 11.72 -21.75 -38.15
CA GLN A 109 11.62 -22.74 -37.07
C GLN A 109 12.00 -22.27 -35.65
N GLU A 110 11.47 -23.01 -34.65
CA GLU A 110 11.62 -22.83 -33.19
C GLU A 110 13.05 -22.56 -32.66
N ASN A 111 14.09 -22.97 -33.40
CA ASN A 111 15.47 -22.81 -32.95
C ASN A 111 16.01 -21.37 -33.02
N THR A 112 15.42 -20.49 -33.82
CA THR A 112 15.90 -19.10 -33.99
C THR A 112 15.36 -18.17 -32.89
N ILE A 113 14.18 -18.47 -32.33
CA ILE A 113 13.59 -17.78 -31.17
C ILE A 113 14.45 -18.02 -29.93
N GLY A 114 14.93 -19.26 -29.74
CA GLY A 114 15.82 -19.61 -28.63
C GLY A 114 17.20 -18.96 -28.67
N ALA A 115 17.65 -18.48 -29.84
CA ALA A 115 18.89 -17.72 -30.00
C ALA A 115 18.68 -16.22 -29.78
N ALA A 116 17.57 -15.65 -30.25
CA ALA A 116 17.20 -14.25 -30.04
C ALA A 116 16.89 -13.95 -28.56
N VAL A 117 16.22 -14.87 -27.86
CA VAL A 117 15.97 -14.79 -26.41
C VAL A 117 17.29 -14.90 -25.62
N ARG A 118 18.23 -15.77 -26.04
CA ARG A 118 19.56 -15.88 -25.43
C ARG A 118 20.41 -14.62 -25.61
N ALA A 119 20.36 -14.00 -26.79
CA ALA A 119 21.07 -12.75 -27.08
C ALA A 119 20.47 -11.56 -26.29
N SER A 120 19.15 -11.51 -26.10
CA SER A 120 18.49 -10.52 -25.24
C SER A 120 18.71 -10.77 -23.74
N MET A 121 19.04 -12.00 -23.34
CA MET A 121 19.40 -12.35 -21.95
C MET A 121 20.84 -11.98 -21.57
N GLN A 122 21.70 -11.65 -22.54
CA GLN A 122 23.07 -11.17 -22.30
C GLN A 122 23.18 -9.65 -22.26
N SER A 123 22.12 -8.91 -22.61
CA SER A 123 22.08 -7.46 -22.41
C SER A 123 21.62 -7.14 -20.99
N GLN A 124 22.56 -6.59 -20.23
CA GLN A 124 22.52 -5.96 -18.91
C GLN A 124 21.17 -5.88 -18.18
N SER A 125 21.26 -6.39 -16.95
CA SER A 125 20.26 -6.74 -15.98
C SER A 125 19.63 -5.56 -15.24
N VAL A 126 18.32 -5.37 -15.39
CA VAL A 126 17.49 -4.61 -14.43
C VAL A 126 17.20 -5.46 -13.17
N LEU A 127 17.39 -6.78 -13.25
CA LEU A 127 17.16 -7.73 -12.14
C LEU A 127 18.42 -8.02 -11.30
N SER A 128 19.60 -7.48 -11.62
CA SER A 128 20.82 -7.69 -10.81
C SER A 128 20.83 -6.88 -9.52
N ASN A 129 19.91 -5.94 -9.37
CA ASN A 129 19.78 -5.09 -8.18
C ASN A 129 18.63 -5.53 -7.27
N LEU A 130 17.96 -6.65 -7.57
CA LEU A 130 17.04 -7.28 -6.63
C LEU A 130 17.85 -8.01 -5.57
N ASP A 131 18.24 -7.27 -4.53
CA ASP A 131 18.71 -7.87 -3.30
C ASP A 131 17.51 -8.50 -2.55
N LEU A 132 17.15 -9.71 -2.98
CA LEU A 132 16.06 -10.51 -2.41
C LEU A 132 16.37 -11.02 -1.00
N ARG A 133 17.56 -10.75 -0.44
CA ARG A 133 17.97 -11.21 0.89
C ARG A 133 17.16 -10.57 2.02
N HIS A 134 16.46 -9.48 1.75
CA HIS A 134 15.57 -8.81 2.71
C HIS A 134 14.09 -9.17 2.54
N LEU A 135 13.74 -10.01 1.54
CA LEU A 135 12.36 -10.33 1.21
C LEU A 135 11.89 -11.70 1.72
N MET A 136 12.76 -12.54 2.26
CA MET A 136 12.39 -13.87 2.76
C MET A 136 13.35 -14.35 3.88
N PRO A 137 12.91 -14.55 5.13
CA PRO A 137 13.50 -15.54 6.01
C PRO A 137 12.89 -16.90 5.62
N GLY A 138 13.57 -17.65 4.76
CA GLY A 138 13.21 -19.02 4.42
C GLY A 138 12.74 -19.22 2.97
N GLY A 139 13.63 -19.78 2.14
CA GLY A 139 13.29 -20.37 0.85
C GLY A 139 13.64 -19.51 -0.37
N ILE A 140 14.78 -19.82 -1.00
CA ILE A 140 15.17 -19.27 -2.30
C ILE A 140 14.31 -19.94 -3.37
N LEU A 141 13.36 -19.22 -3.97
CA LEU A 141 12.80 -19.64 -5.26
C LEU A 141 13.77 -19.20 -6.36
N SER A 142 14.42 -20.16 -6.99
CA SER A 142 15.30 -19.91 -8.13
C SER A 142 14.50 -19.42 -9.34
N ARG A 143 15.17 -18.69 -10.23
CA ARG A 143 14.62 -18.21 -11.53
C ARG A 143 13.98 -19.32 -12.37
N ASN A 144 14.39 -20.58 -12.18
CA ASN A 144 13.87 -21.74 -12.89
C ASN A 144 12.59 -22.32 -12.27
N GLU A 145 12.35 -22.08 -10.98
CA GLU A 145 11.11 -22.49 -10.31
C GLU A 145 9.97 -21.52 -10.62
N ALA A 146 10.26 -20.21 -10.66
CA ALA A 146 9.30 -19.18 -11.09
C ALA A 146 8.76 -19.43 -12.52
N LEU A 147 9.59 -19.97 -13.42
CA LEU A 147 9.19 -20.33 -14.79
C LEU A 147 8.40 -21.65 -14.88
N ARG A 148 8.53 -22.54 -13.88
CA ARG A 148 7.76 -23.80 -13.80
C ARG A 148 6.38 -23.63 -13.15
N LEU A 149 6.19 -22.54 -12.41
CA LEU A 149 4.98 -22.21 -11.66
C LEU A 149 3.91 -21.46 -12.50
N ALA A 150 3.95 -21.55 -13.83
CA ALA A 150 2.92 -20.97 -14.69
C ALA A 150 1.56 -21.70 -14.51
N GLY A 151 0.74 -21.23 -13.58
CA GLY A 151 -0.56 -21.81 -13.20
C GLY A 151 -1.00 -21.42 -11.78
N SER A 152 -2.11 -22.01 -11.31
CA SER A 152 -2.74 -21.77 -9.99
C SER A 152 -1.78 -21.84 -8.80
N THR A 153 -0.67 -22.58 -8.92
CA THR A 153 0.34 -22.74 -7.89
C THR A 153 1.15 -21.48 -7.60
N LEU A 154 1.37 -20.59 -8.58
CA LEU A 154 2.01 -19.29 -8.32
C LEU A 154 1.07 -18.39 -7.54
N TRP A 155 -0.22 -18.41 -7.88
CA TRP A 155 -1.24 -17.64 -7.18
C TRP A 155 -1.41 -18.13 -5.74
N GLU A 156 -1.48 -19.43 -5.51
CA GLU A 156 -1.52 -20.04 -4.17
C GLU A 156 -0.28 -19.64 -3.35
N ARG A 157 0.92 -19.69 -3.93
CA ARG A 157 2.15 -19.25 -3.24
C ARG A 157 2.24 -17.74 -3.01
N LEU A 158 1.65 -16.92 -3.88
CA LEU A 158 1.54 -15.49 -3.65
C LEU A 158 0.52 -15.19 -2.54
N GLN A 159 -0.55 -15.97 -2.43
CA GLN A 159 -1.50 -15.90 -1.30
C GLN A 159 -0.86 -16.34 0.02
N GLU A 160 0.13 -17.24 0.01
CA GLU A 160 0.89 -17.56 1.23
C GLU A 160 1.65 -16.34 1.78
N LEU A 161 2.02 -15.38 0.93
CA LEU A 161 2.67 -14.12 1.34
C LEU A 161 1.68 -13.11 1.94
N ASP A 162 0.39 -13.26 1.66
CA ASP A 162 -0.62 -12.36 2.19
C ASP A 162 -0.83 -12.61 3.70
N PRO A 163 -1.12 -11.55 4.47
CA PRO A 163 -1.68 -11.66 5.81
C PRO A 163 -2.90 -12.56 5.85
N GLU A 164 -3.11 -13.26 6.97
CA GLU A 164 -4.24 -14.18 7.14
C GLU A 164 -5.61 -13.55 6.86
N ASN A 165 -5.81 -12.30 7.26
CA ASN A 165 -7.02 -11.54 7.01
C ASN A 165 -7.25 -11.17 5.53
N TRP A 166 -6.29 -11.43 4.63
CA TRP A 166 -6.41 -11.22 3.19
C TRP A 166 -6.43 -12.53 2.38
N ARG A 167 -6.05 -13.66 3.00
CA ARG A 167 -5.91 -14.94 2.30
C ARG A 167 -7.27 -15.42 1.80
N GLY A 168 -7.35 -15.75 0.52
CA GLY A 168 -8.59 -16.19 -0.12
C GLY A 168 -9.57 -15.06 -0.45
N GLU A 169 -9.29 -13.83 -0.01
CA GLU A 169 -10.15 -12.68 -0.22
C GLU A 169 -9.92 -11.99 -1.56
N ARG A 170 -11.00 -11.42 -2.11
CA ARG A 170 -10.95 -10.60 -3.33
C ARG A 170 -10.89 -9.12 -2.99
N LEU A 171 -9.78 -8.70 -2.40
CA LEU A 171 -9.60 -7.30 -1.98
C LEU A 171 -9.14 -6.42 -3.15
N ARG A 172 -9.77 -5.25 -3.29
CA ARG A 172 -9.39 -4.22 -4.26
C ARG A 172 -8.10 -3.53 -3.78
N ARG A 173 -6.94 -4.07 -4.19
CA ARG A 173 -5.60 -3.65 -3.68
C ARG A 173 -5.34 -2.14 -3.81
N LEU A 174 -5.79 -1.51 -4.89
CA LEU A 174 -5.64 -0.06 -5.07
C LEU A 174 -6.45 0.72 -4.04
N ASP A 175 -7.70 0.33 -3.79
CA ASP A 175 -8.56 0.97 -2.79
C ASP A 175 -8.04 0.76 -1.37
N MET A 176 -7.39 -0.38 -1.10
CA MET A 176 -6.70 -0.61 0.18
C MET A 176 -5.61 0.44 0.42
N LEU A 177 -4.87 0.84 -0.61
CA LEU A 177 -3.86 1.90 -0.48
C LEU A 177 -4.52 3.20 -0.02
N THR A 178 -5.65 3.56 -0.62
CA THR A 178 -6.43 4.74 -0.21
C THR A 178 -6.85 4.65 1.26
N VAL A 179 -7.37 3.51 1.71
CA VAL A 179 -7.77 3.31 3.13
C VAL A 179 -6.57 3.50 4.08
N MET A 180 -5.39 2.98 3.72
CA MET A 180 -4.19 3.13 4.56
C MET A 180 -3.60 4.54 4.53
N GLU A 181 -3.70 5.24 3.40
CA GLU A 181 -3.34 6.66 3.28
C GLU A 181 -4.28 7.58 4.07
N GLU A 182 -5.53 7.14 4.30
CA GLU A 182 -6.48 7.74 5.23
C GLU A 182 -6.23 7.35 6.70
N GLY A 183 -5.17 6.59 6.99
CA GLY A 183 -4.74 6.29 8.36
C GLY A 183 -5.42 5.08 9.00
N ILE A 184 -6.07 4.22 8.22
CA ILE A 184 -6.66 2.96 8.71
C ILE A 184 -5.76 1.79 8.29
N PRO A 185 -5.05 1.14 9.23
CA PRO A 185 -4.19 0.01 8.92
C PRO A 185 -5.00 -1.21 8.45
N LEU A 186 -4.50 -1.94 7.45
CA LEU A 186 -5.16 -3.13 6.92
C LEU A 186 -4.32 -4.43 7.00
N VAL A 187 -3.04 -4.31 7.35
CA VAL A 187 -2.12 -5.46 7.39
C VAL A 187 -2.30 -6.22 8.71
N TRP A 188 -2.59 -7.52 8.63
CA TRP A 188 -2.91 -8.43 9.75
C TRP A 188 -4.20 -8.12 10.53
N THR A 189 -4.65 -6.87 10.52
CA THR A 189 -5.91 -6.41 11.11
C THR A 189 -6.54 -5.40 10.16
N PRO A 190 -7.87 -5.19 10.12
CA PRO A 190 -8.95 -5.88 10.84
C PRO A 190 -9.35 -7.19 10.13
N PRO A 191 -10.39 -7.95 10.56
CA PRO A 191 -10.79 -9.16 9.84
C PRO A 191 -11.36 -8.82 8.45
N ALA A 192 -11.33 -9.78 7.53
CA ALA A 192 -11.68 -9.60 6.11
C ALA A 192 -13.01 -8.88 5.88
N ASP A 193 -14.07 -9.26 6.60
CA ASP A 193 -15.39 -8.63 6.47
C ASP A 193 -15.36 -7.13 6.77
N VAL A 194 -14.59 -6.71 7.79
CA VAL A 194 -14.41 -5.30 8.13
C VAL A 194 -13.59 -4.59 7.05
N ILE A 195 -12.62 -5.27 6.42
CA ILE A 195 -11.90 -4.69 5.27
C ILE A 195 -12.87 -4.45 4.12
N HIS A 196 -13.75 -5.39 3.79
CA HIS A 196 -14.75 -5.19 2.73
C HIS A 196 -15.67 -4.00 3.05
N ASP A 197 -16.19 -3.91 4.27
CA ASP A 197 -17.00 -2.76 4.71
C ASP A 197 -16.26 -1.43 4.58
N LEU A 198 -14.97 -1.38 4.94
CA LEU A 198 -14.12 -0.19 4.79
C LEU A 198 -13.89 0.17 3.31
N LEU A 199 -13.68 -0.83 2.46
CA LEU A 199 -13.48 -0.61 1.03
C LEU A 199 -14.76 -0.12 0.35
N ASP A 200 -15.94 -0.55 0.81
CA ASP A 200 -17.24 -0.15 0.27
C ASP A 200 -17.75 1.19 0.81
N ALA A 201 -17.20 1.65 1.94
CA ALA A 201 -17.49 2.98 2.45
C ALA A 201 -16.95 4.07 1.49
N PRO A 202 -17.76 5.12 1.22
CA PRO A 202 -17.52 6.06 0.13
C PRO A 202 -16.37 7.05 0.36
N ASP A 203 -16.03 7.32 1.62
CA ASP A 203 -15.05 8.35 1.99
C ASP A 203 -14.42 8.08 3.37
N ALA A 204 -13.37 8.83 3.71
CA ALA A 204 -12.64 8.70 4.98
C ALA A 204 -13.53 8.88 6.23
N PRO A 205 -14.43 9.89 6.31
CA PRO A 205 -15.38 9.99 7.42
C PRO A 205 -16.30 8.77 7.57
N ALA A 206 -16.83 8.22 6.47
CA ALA A 206 -17.66 7.02 6.50
C ALA A 206 -16.86 5.79 6.94
N ARG A 207 -15.61 5.65 6.49
CA ARG A 207 -14.69 4.57 6.92
C ARG A 207 -14.39 4.60 8.41
N ARG A 208 -14.16 5.79 8.98
CA ARG A 208 -14.01 5.93 10.44
C ARG A 208 -15.26 5.48 11.20
N LYS A 209 -16.46 5.80 10.70
CA LYS A 209 -17.72 5.32 11.30
C LYS A 209 -17.87 3.80 11.19
N VAL A 210 -17.50 3.20 10.06
CA VAL A 210 -17.46 1.73 9.91
C VAL A 210 -16.53 1.13 10.96
N LEU A 211 -15.34 1.71 11.14
CA LEU A 211 -14.37 1.23 12.12
C LEU A 211 -14.92 1.28 13.56
N GLU A 212 -15.61 2.37 13.92
CA GLU A 212 -16.26 2.51 15.23
C GLU A 212 -17.42 1.51 15.41
N GLN A 213 -18.24 1.30 14.38
CA GLN A 213 -19.36 0.35 14.41
C GLN A 213 -18.86 -1.10 14.53
N GLN A 214 -17.74 -1.41 13.90
CA GLN A 214 -17.10 -2.72 13.91
C GLN A 214 -16.10 -2.91 15.06
N ALA A 215 -16.05 -1.99 16.04
CA ALA A 215 -15.04 -1.98 17.10
C ALA A 215 -14.91 -3.33 17.82
N ALA A 216 -16.04 -3.99 18.16
CA ALA A 216 -15.99 -5.29 18.83
C ALA A 216 -15.30 -6.38 18.00
N ALA A 217 -15.59 -6.46 16.70
CA ALA A 217 -14.97 -7.41 15.79
C ALA A 217 -13.47 -7.12 15.59
N VAL A 218 -13.12 -5.84 15.50
CA VAL A 218 -11.72 -5.40 15.40
C VAL A 218 -10.93 -5.77 16.65
N LEU A 219 -11.47 -5.49 17.84
CA LEU A 219 -10.79 -5.79 19.11
C LEU A 219 -10.57 -7.29 19.28
N GLU A 220 -11.58 -8.10 19.02
CA GLU A 220 -11.46 -9.56 19.12
C GLU A 220 -10.44 -10.11 18.14
N HIS A 221 -10.46 -9.64 16.89
CA HIS A 221 -9.48 -10.07 15.90
C HIS A 221 -8.05 -9.66 16.28
N CYS A 222 -7.87 -8.46 16.82
CA CYS A 222 -6.57 -8.02 17.34
C CYS A 222 -6.05 -8.95 18.45
N ARG A 223 -6.93 -9.45 19.34
CA ARG A 223 -6.54 -10.43 20.36
C ARG A 223 -6.04 -11.72 19.73
N THR A 224 -6.77 -12.25 18.76
CA THR A 224 -6.36 -13.45 18.01
C THR A 224 -5.02 -13.24 17.33
N VAL A 225 -4.79 -12.10 16.67
CA VAL A 225 -3.50 -11.83 16.02
C VAL A 225 -2.35 -11.80 17.05
N LEU A 226 -2.59 -11.24 18.24
CA LEU A 226 -1.60 -11.23 19.32
C LEU A 226 -1.30 -12.62 19.90
N THR A 227 -2.22 -13.59 19.80
CA THR A 227 -1.92 -14.96 20.27
C THR A 227 -0.85 -15.65 19.45
N ASP A 228 -0.66 -15.22 18.21
CA ASP A 228 0.32 -15.80 17.29
C ASP A 228 1.69 -15.10 17.34
N VAL A 229 1.86 -14.08 18.19
CA VAL A 229 3.16 -13.45 18.45
C VAL A 229 3.83 -14.19 19.59
N HIS A 230 4.84 -15.00 19.27
CA HIS A 230 5.52 -15.90 20.21
C HIS A 230 6.94 -15.45 20.57
N ARG A 231 7.47 -14.47 19.83
CA ARG A 231 8.78 -13.87 20.07
C ARG A 231 8.92 -13.34 21.50
N HIS A 232 9.91 -13.85 22.21
CA HIS A 232 10.14 -13.47 23.61
C HIS A 232 10.47 -11.97 23.77
N ASP A 233 11.18 -11.40 22.81
CA ASP A 233 11.56 -9.97 22.79
C ASP A 233 10.39 -9.02 22.48
N LEU A 234 9.18 -9.54 22.26
CA LEU A 234 7.93 -8.79 22.08
C LEU A 234 6.90 -9.02 23.20
N THR A 235 7.24 -9.83 24.20
CA THR A 235 6.28 -10.26 25.25
C THR A 235 5.67 -9.07 26.01
N ALA A 236 6.48 -8.06 26.32
CA ALA A 236 6.02 -6.88 27.06
C ALA A 236 5.05 -6.04 26.21
N GLU A 237 5.40 -5.81 24.94
CA GLU A 237 4.59 -5.09 23.97
C GLU A 237 3.26 -5.79 23.72
N VAL A 238 3.25 -7.12 23.61
CA VAL A 238 2.01 -7.92 23.54
C VAL A 238 1.14 -7.71 24.78
N GLY A 239 1.74 -7.67 25.98
CA GLY A 239 1.03 -7.36 27.23
C GLY A 239 0.38 -5.98 27.20
N PHE A 240 1.14 -4.95 26.83
CA PHE A 240 0.61 -3.57 26.74
C PHE A 240 -0.50 -3.42 25.70
N LEU A 241 -0.41 -4.12 24.56
CA LEU A 241 -1.47 -4.07 23.56
C LEU A 241 -2.73 -4.80 24.03
N ASN A 242 -2.63 -5.88 24.81
CA ASN A 242 -3.81 -6.47 25.47
C ASN A 242 -4.47 -5.49 26.45
N ASP A 243 -3.68 -4.75 27.23
CA ASP A 243 -4.20 -3.69 28.12
C ASP A 243 -4.91 -2.58 27.33
N CYS A 244 -4.40 -2.23 26.14
CA CYS A 244 -5.08 -1.30 25.23
C CYS A 244 -6.45 -1.86 24.78
N LEU A 245 -6.50 -3.12 24.36
CA LEU A 245 -7.75 -3.77 23.92
C LEU A 245 -8.80 -3.80 25.04
N ASP A 246 -8.39 -4.14 26.27
CA ASP A 246 -9.23 -4.11 27.46
C ASP A 246 -9.72 -2.69 27.79
N SER A 247 -8.84 -1.70 27.62
CA SER A 247 -9.15 -0.30 27.84
C SER A 247 -10.20 0.21 26.85
N ILE A 248 -10.06 -0.08 25.55
CA ILE A 248 -11.07 0.29 24.54
C ILE A 248 -12.40 -0.40 24.85
N ASN A 249 -12.38 -1.70 25.15
CA ASN A 249 -13.58 -2.47 25.50
C ASN A 249 -14.30 -1.90 26.75
N SER A 250 -13.55 -1.28 27.67
CA SER A 250 -14.07 -0.62 28.87
C SER A 250 -14.41 0.87 28.66
N GLY A 251 -14.43 1.36 27.41
CA GLY A 251 -14.72 2.76 27.07
C GLY A 251 -13.57 3.74 27.30
N LYS A 252 -12.38 3.28 27.69
CA LYS A 252 -11.18 4.08 28.00
C LYS A 252 -10.25 4.19 26.78
N HIS A 253 -10.81 4.49 25.61
CA HIS A 253 -10.08 4.53 24.34
C HIS A 253 -8.94 5.57 24.31
N ALA A 254 -9.07 6.69 25.04
CA ALA A 254 -8.01 7.69 25.17
C ALA A 254 -6.70 7.11 25.73
N ALA A 255 -6.79 6.32 26.80
CA ALA A 255 -5.63 5.68 27.41
C ALA A 255 -5.01 4.65 26.46
N ALA A 256 -5.84 3.89 25.75
CA ALA A 256 -5.41 2.91 24.77
C ALA A 256 -4.65 3.54 23.60
N GLN A 257 -5.14 4.67 23.05
CA GLN A 257 -4.47 5.36 21.95
C GLN A 257 -3.06 5.81 22.34
N VAL A 258 -2.91 6.42 23.52
CA VAL A 258 -1.61 6.91 24.01
C VAL A 258 -0.64 5.74 24.27
N LEU A 259 -1.13 4.66 24.90
CA LEU A 259 -0.31 3.49 25.18
C LEU A 259 0.11 2.77 23.87
N ALA A 260 -0.82 2.55 22.94
CA ALA A 260 -0.52 1.96 21.64
C ALA A 260 0.48 2.80 20.83
N SER A 261 0.34 4.13 20.86
CA SER A 261 1.31 5.04 20.23
C SER A 261 2.70 4.89 20.83
N SER A 262 2.78 4.71 22.16
CA SER A 262 4.05 4.51 22.88
C SER A 262 4.70 3.16 22.58
N VAL A 263 3.89 2.09 22.45
CA VAL A 263 4.36 0.77 22.00
C VAL A 263 4.94 0.88 20.59
N LEU A 264 4.22 1.53 19.67
CA LEU A 264 4.68 1.74 18.29
C LEU A 264 6.03 2.49 18.24
N ASP A 265 6.17 3.57 19.01
CA ASP A 265 7.41 4.34 19.12
C ASP A 265 8.56 3.47 19.68
N THR A 266 8.27 2.66 20.69
CA THR A 266 9.26 1.76 21.34
C THR A 266 9.79 0.72 20.35
N VAL A 267 8.90 0.07 19.62
CA VAL A 267 9.22 -0.97 18.63
C VAL A 267 10.02 -0.39 17.47
N LEU A 268 9.59 0.73 16.88
CA LEU A 268 10.32 1.37 15.78
C LEU A 268 11.71 1.85 16.21
N ARG A 269 11.84 2.36 17.44
CA ARG A 269 13.15 2.72 18.00
C ARG A 269 14.03 1.49 18.22
N ALA A 270 13.46 0.35 18.65
CA ALA A 270 14.20 -0.90 18.77
C ALA A 270 14.71 -1.39 17.42
N MET A 271 13.89 -1.33 16.36
CA MET A 271 14.32 -1.62 14.99
C MET A 271 15.51 -0.75 14.56
N VAL A 272 15.45 0.56 14.81
CA VAL A 272 16.55 1.48 14.47
C VAL A 272 17.81 1.22 15.31
N ARG A 273 17.68 0.81 16.57
CA ARG A 273 18.84 0.44 17.39
C ARG A 273 19.49 -0.85 16.90
N ALA A 274 18.70 -1.83 16.46
CA ALA A 274 19.19 -3.12 15.98
C ALA A 274 19.84 -3.04 14.59
N ASP A 275 19.37 -2.13 13.75
CA ASP A 275 19.79 -1.97 12.36
C ASP A 275 20.46 -0.60 12.17
N THR A 276 21.79 -0.59 12.20
CA THR A 276 22.59 0.65 12.08
C THR A 276 22.38 1.36 10.75
N SER A 277 21.90 0.67 9.71
CA SER A 277 21.55 1.31 8.44
C SER A 277 20.39 2.30 8.60
N LEU A 278 19.48 2.06 9.54
CA LEU A 278 18.32 2.92 9.81
C LEU A 278 18.62 4.12 10.71
N GLN A 279 19.84 4.21 11.26
CA GLN A 279 20.22 5.26 12.21
C GLN A 279 20.52 6.57 11.48
N ASN A 280 20.28 7.69 12.16
CA ASN A 280 20.74 8.99 11.67
C ASN A 280 22.28 9.12 11.80
N SER A 281 22.84 10.23 11.32
CA SER A 281 24.29 10.49 11.38
C SER A 281 24.88 10.56 12.80
N GLN A 282 24.04 10.63 13.83
CA GLN A 282 24.42 10.63 15.25
C GLN A 282 24.16 9.27 15.93
N GLY A 283 23.82 8.22 15.17
CA GLY A 283 23.51 6.89 15.71
C GLY A 283 22.14 6.78 16.39
N GLY A 284 21.25 7.76 16.20
CA GLY A 284 19.97 7.86 16.89
C GLY A 284 18.74 7.65 15.99
N PHE A 285 17.57 7.58 16.63
CA PHE A 285 16.27 7.53 15.94
C PHE A 285 15.93 8.89 15.33
N ASN A 286 15.58 8.90 14.05
CA ASN A 286 14.94 10.02 13.39
C ASN A 286 13.94 9.48 12.37
N PHE A 287 12.66 9.84 12.49
CA PHE A 287 11.65 9.27 11.62
C PHE A 287 11.85 9.64 10.14
N LYS A 288 12.34 10.84 9.80
CA LYS A 288 12.62 11.21 8.41
C LYS A 288 13.68 10.30 7.79
N VAL A 289 14.69 9.91 8.57
CA VAL A 289 15.72 8.96 8.12
C VAL A 289 15.14 7.55 7.96
N LEU A 290 14.35 7.09 8.93
CA LEU A 290 13.66 5.80 8.86
C LEU A 290 12.70 5.72 7.66
N ALA A 291 11.87 6.75 7.48
CA ALA A 291 10.89 6.88 6.42
C ALA A 291 11.51 6.79 5.02
N ALA A 292 12.72 7.33 4.83
CA ALA A 292 13.45 7.22 3.57
C ALA A 292 13.86 5.77 3.22
N GLN A 293 13.88 4.87 4.21
CA GLN A 293 14.26 3.46 4.07
C GLN A 293 13.07 2.50 4.20
N LEU A 294 11.89 3.01 4.58
CA LEU A 294 10.64 2.28 4.61
C LEU A 294 9.82 2.63 3.37
N PRO A 295 9.95 1.87 2.27
CA PRO A 295 9.18 2.16 1.06
C PRO A 295 7.67 2.02 1.30
N LYS A 296 6.90 2.98 0.78
CA LYS A 296 5.44 2.94 0.76
C LYS A 296 4.94 2.05 -0.37
N ALA A 297 3.75 1.50 -0.19
CA ALA A 297 3.05 0.81 -1.28
C ALA A 297 2.54 1.83 -2.31
N THR A 298 2.64 1.44 -3.57
CA THR A 298 2.21 2.19 -4.76
C THR A 298 1.44 1.23 -5.69
N PRO A 299 0.70 1.75 -6.69
CA PRO A 299 0.07 0.91 -7.70
C PRO A 299 1.05 -0.04 -8.43
N ASP A 300 2.32 0.36 -8.54
CA ASP A 300 3.38 -0.42 -9.21
C ASP A 300 4.15 -1.36 -8.27
N THR A 301 3.76 -1.44 -6.99
CA THR A 301 4.44 -2.30 -6.01
C THR A 301 4.27 -3.77 -6.38
N LEU A 302 5.39 -4.51 -6.41
CA LEU A 302 5.38 -5.93 -6.72
C LEU A 302 4.57 -6.70 -5.67
N VAL A 303 3.82 -7.72 -6.11
CA VAL A 303 2.94 -8.52 -5.24
C VAL A 303 3.67 -9.03 -3.99
N GLY A 304 4.88 -9.57 -4.14
CA GLY A 304 5.69 -10.07 -3.03
C GLY A 304 6.22 -9.01 -2.05
N GLN A 305 6.13 -7.73 -2.41
CA GLN A 305 6.52 -6.59 -1.56
C GLN A 305 5.31 -5.87 -0.95
N PHE A 306 4.12 -6.12 -1.51
CA PHE A 306 2.93 -5.33 -1.24
C PHE A 306 2.58 -5.31 0.25
N ARG A 307 2.58 -6.46 0.94
CA ARG A 307 2.31 -6.55 2.38
C ARG A 307 3.24 -5.65 3.20
N ALA A 308 4.55 -5.82 3.05
CA ALA A 308 5.56 -5.07 3.79
C ALA A 308 5.49 -3.56 3.49
N TYR A 309 5.12 -3.19 2.27
CA TYR A 309 5.00 -1.80 1.88
C TYR A 309 3.70 -1.17 2.40
N CYS A 310 2.63 -1.95 2.56
CA CYS A 310 1.36 -1.51 3.12
C CYS A 310 1.46 -1.17 4.61
N ILE A 311 2.19 -1.99 5.39
CA ILE A 311 2.43 -1.66 6.80
C ILE A 311 3.28 -0.39 6.92
N ASN A 312 4.26 -0.20 6.03
CA ASN A 312 5.03 1.04 5.95
C ASN A 312 4.14 2.23 5.59
N THR A 313 3.24 2.12 4.61
CA THR A 313 2.29 3.19 4.27
C THR A 313 1.51 3.65 5.50
N SER A 314 1.02 2.70 6.32
CA SER A 314 0.30 3.01 7.56
C SER A 314 1.20 3.68 8.61
N ILE A 315 2.45 3.22 8.76
CA ILE A 315 3.46 3.85 9.64
C ILE A 315 3.73 5.28 9.19
N HIS A 316 3.96 5.51 7.90
CA HIS A 316 4.19 6.85 7.36
C HIS A 316 3.02 7.78 7.67
N LYS A 317 1.79 7.31 7.45
CA LYS A 317 0.59 8.11 7.74
C LYS A 317 0.50 8.48 9.23
N ALA A 318 0.69 7.52 10.13
CA ALA A 318 0.68 7.77 11.56
C ALA A 318 1.82 8.71 12.04
N TYR A 319 2.92 8.77 11.30
CA TYR A 319 4.11 9.57 11.65
C TYR A 319 4.23 10.88 10.85
N GLU A 320 3.20 11.27 10.09
CA GLU A 320 3.15 12.56 9.41
C GLU A 320 3.46 13.71 10.39
N PRO A 321 4.35 14.64 10.03
CA PRO A 321 4.67 15.78 10.88
C PRO A 321 3.42 16.62 11.20
N TYR A 322 3.36 17.13 12.42
CA TYR A 322 2.30 18.00 12.92
C TYR A 322 2.97 19.14 13.70
N PHE A 323 2.67 20.38 13.36
CA PHE A 323 3.34 21.57 13.94
C PHE A 323 2.35 22.61 14.48
N GLY A 324 1.06 22.27 14.55
CA GLY A 324 0.00 23.18 14.96
C GLY A 324 -1.26 23.02 14.10
N PRO A 325 -2.30 23.83 14.35
CA PRO A 325 -3.59 23.71 13.69
C PRO A 325 -3.55 23.77 12.14
N PRO A 326 -4.48 23.09 11.45
CA PRO A 326 -5.56 22.28 12.02
C PRO A 326 -5.05 20.94 12.58
N VAL A 327 -5.67 20.47 13.66
CA VAL A 327 -5.41 19.14 14.22
C VAL A 327 -5.91 18.10 13.21
N PRO A 328 -5.10 17.09 12.81
CA PRO A 328 -5.55 16.05 11.89
C PRO A 328 -6.75 15.29 12.48
N GLU A 329 -7.65 14.80 11.64
CA GLU A 329 -8.78 13.99 12.12
C GLU A 329 -8.41 12.50 12.21
N GLU A 330 -7.49 12.06 11.35
CA GLU A 330 -6.95 10.70 11.34
C GLU A 330 -5.93 10.49 12.45
N TYR A 331 -5.72 9.23 12.86
CA TYR A 331 -4.71 8.90 13.85
C TYR A 331 -3.34 9.44 13.44
N ASN A 332 -2.80 10.33 14.27
CA ASN A 332 -1.46 10.88 14.12
C ASN A 332 -0.74 10.79 15.46
N ARG A 333 0.42 10.10 15.49
CA ARG A 333 1.16 9.83 16.72
C ARG A 333 1.73 11.11 17.35
N HIS A 334 2.07 12.11 16.53
CA HIS A 334 2.63 13.38 16.98
C HIS A 334 1.53 14.28 17.56
N ALA A 335 0.38 14.36 16.87
CA ALA A 335 -0.79 15.07 17.36
C ALA A 335 -1.40 14.40 18.60
N THR A 336 -1.33 13.07 18.73
CA THR A 336 -1.71 12.36 19.97
C THR A 336 -0.91 12.86 21.18
N ALA A 337 0.38 13.20 21.00
CA ALA A 337 1.25 13.66 22.08
C ALA A 337 1.15 15.18 22.37
N HIS A 338 0.88 16.00 21.35
CA HIS A 338 0.96 17.47 21.48
C HIS A 338 -0.36 18.22 21.22
N ALA A 339 -1.39 17.52 20.76
CA ALA A 339 -2.73 18.05 20.50
C ALA A 339 -3.80 17.06 20.98
N ALA A 340 -3.59 16.48 22.18
CA ALA A 340 -4.54 15.58 22.82
C ALA A 340 -5.85 16.32 23.11
N GLY A 341 -6.84 16.13 22.25
CA GLY A 341 -8.15 16.75 22.32
C GLY A 341 -9.18 15.97 21.50
N PRO A 342 -10.45 16.41 21.48
CA PRO A 342 -11.56 15.64 20.90
C PRO A 342 -11.39 15.27 19.42
N THR A 343 -10.59 16.02 18.66
CA THR A 343 -10.29 15.70 17.26
C THR A 343 -9.36 14.50 17.12
N GLN A 344 -8.33 14.40 17.95
CA GLN A 344 -7.35 13.31 17.89
C GLN A 344 -7.70 12.11 18.76
N ILE A 345 -8.29 12.36 19.92
CA ILE A 345 -8.63 11.34 20.91
C ILE A 345 -10.07 10.89 20.63
N THR A 346 -10.19 9.93 19.70
CA THR A 346 -11.46 9.36 19.26
C THR A 346 -11.40 7.83 19.32
N LEU A 347 -12.56 7.16 19.28
CA LEU A 347 -12.60 5.70 19.22
C LEU A 347 -11.95 5.20 17.93
N ALA A 348 -12.25 5.81 16.78
CA ALA A 348 -11.64 5.47 15.49
C ALA A 348 -10.10 5.55 15.54
N ASN A 349 -9.54 6.62 16.11
CA ASN A 349 -8.09 6.79 16.18
C ASN A 349 -7.43 5.85 17.18
N ALA A 350 -8.10 5.52 18.29
CA ALA A 350 -7.63 4.50 19.22
C ALA A 350 -7.58 3.11 18.58
N LEU A 351 -8.60 2.75 17.79
CA LEU A 351 -8.64 1.50 17.03
C LEU A 351 -7.52 1.47 15.98
N ALA A 352 -7.36 2.54 15.19
CA ALA A 352 -6.28 2.64 14.20
C ALA A 352 -4.88 2.53 14.84
N ALA A 353 -4.66 3.17 15.99
CA ALA A 353 -3.39 3.08 16.73
C ALA A 353 -3.10 1.65 17.20
N VAL A 354 -4.09 0.97 17.80
CA VAL A 354 -3.98 -0.43 18.24
C VAL A 354 -3.75 -1.36 17.06
N MET A 355 -4.51 -1.22 15.98
CA MET A 355 -4.40 -2.05 14.78
C MET A 355 -3.02 -1.93 14.15
N LEU A 356 -2.48 -0.71 14.07
CA LEU A 356 -1.13 -0.49 13.53
C LEU A 356 -0.08 -1.16 14.40
N ALA A 357 -0.17 -1.02 15.72
CA ALA A 357 0.78 -1.61 16.64
C ALA A 357 0.72 -3.14 16.63
N VAL A 358 -0.49 -3.73 16.67
CA VAL A 358 -0.70 -5.18 16.56
C VAL A 358 -0.18 -5.71 15.23
N GLY A 359 -0.52 -5.04 14.11
CA GLY A 359 -0.07 -5.42 12.78
C GLY A 359 1.45 -5.34 12.64
N LEU A 360 2.10 -4.35 13.25
CA LEU A 360 3.56 -4.27 13.28
C LEU A 360 4.18 -5.41 14.09
N LEU A 361 3.66 -5.74 15.28
CA LEU A 361 4.18 -6.87 16.06
C LEU A 361 4.04 -8.18 15.29
N ARG A 362 2.89 -8.41 14.64
CA ARG A 362 2.68 -9.60 13.81
C ARG A 362 3.61 -9.63 12.60
N GLU A 363 3.85 -8.50 11.93
CA GLU A 363 4.81 -8.44 10.83
C GLU A 363 6.25 -8.73 11.32
N LEU A 364 6.62 -8.28 12.52
CA LEU A 364 7.93 -8.58 13.11
C LEU A 364 8.06 -10.06 13.48
N GLU A 365 6.99 -10.70 13.97
CA GLU A 365 6.93 -12.15 14.12
C GLU A 365 7.12 -12.84 12.77
N GLU A 366 6.36 -12.47 11.76
CA GLU A 366 6.42 -13.11 10.44
C GLU A 366 7.80 -12.96 9.77
N THR A 367 8.40 -11.77 9.87
CA THR A 367 9.68 -11.46 9.21
C THR A 367 10.90 -11.81 10.06
N GLN A 368 10.71 -12.17 11.33
CA GLN A 368 11.78 -12.42 12.30
C GLN A 368 12.83 -11.29 12.35
N ARG A 369 12.40 -10.04 12.10
CA ARG A 369 13.31 -8.88 12.05
C ARG A 369 13.93 -8.64 13.44
N PRO A 370 15.26 -8.52 13.57
CA PRO A 370 15.91 -8.31 14.86
C PRO A 370 15.50 -6.98 15.54
N LEU A 371 15.32 -7.01 16.86
CA LEU A 371 15.10 -5.83 17.71
C LEU A 371 16.25 -5.55 18.68
N SER A 372 17.26 -6.41 18.68
CA SER A 372 18.54 -6.21 19.34
C SER A 372 19.66 -6.31 18.30
N PRO A 373 20.79 -5.58 18.48
CA PRO A 373 21.96 -5.74 17.62
C PRO A 373 22.39 -7.21 17.59
N ALA A 374 22.79 -7.72 16.42
CA ALA A 374 23.45 -9.02 16.35
C ALA A 374 24.74 -8.96 17.20
N GLY A 375 24.84 -9.82 18.21
CA GLY A 375 25.98 -9.91 19.13
C GLY A 375 27.25 -10.44 18.48
#